data_AF-B7PHH7-F1
#
_entry.id   AF-B7PHH7-F1
#
_cell.length_a   1.000
_cell.length_b   1.000
_cell.length_c   1.000
_cell.angle_alpha   90.00
_cell.angle_beta   90.00
_cell.angle_gamma   90.00
#
_symmetry.space_group_name_H-M   'P 1'
#
loop_
_entity.id
_entity.type
_entity.pdbx_description
1 polymer ?
#
loop_
_entity_poly.entity_id
_entity_poly.type
_entity_poly.pdbx_seq_one_letter_code
_entity_poly.pdbx_strand_id
1 'polypeptide(L)'
;MMALKVATSLILVLLSAVICTGHPDGADDQACKDLYPSHGYTAKSAAEGHADCYRLVQDTEDYKPGDVITVTLSSEASPFMGFLIKAFDENEKDVGSFRAPGPTRGHSATAPVSRTPGGT
;
A
#
# COMPACT_ATOMS: atom_id res chain seq x y z
N MET A 1 37.97 13.10 -22.89
CA MET A 1 37.34 13.30 -21.55
C MET A 1 35.83 13.13 -21.55
N MET A 2 35.09 13.63 -22.55
CA MET A 2 33.62 13.49 -22.63
C MET A 2 33.14 12.04 -22.78
N ALA A 3 33.74 11.26 -23.69
CA ALA A 3 33.38 9.85 -23.90
C ALA A 3 33.60 8.96 -22.66
N LEU A 4 34.64 9.24 -21.87
CA LEU A 4 34.93 8.50 -20.63
C LEU A 4 33.90 8.79 -19.54
N LYS A 5 33.40 10.04 -19.45
CA LYS A 5 32.32 10.46 -18.54
C LYS A 5 30.97 9.84 -18.92
N VAL A 6 30.70 9.73 -20.23
CA VAL A 6 29.49 9.06 -20.75
C VAL A 6 29.55 7.56 -20.48
N ALA A 7 30.67 6.90 -20.77
CA ALA A 7 30.85 5.47 -20.51
C ALA A 7 30.71 5.13 -19.02
N THR A 8 31.31 5.93 -18.13
CA THR A 8 31.19 5.73 -16.67
C THR A 8 29.77 5.96 -16.15
N SER A 9 29.04 6.96 -16.66
CA SER A 9 27.63 7.17 -16.30
C SER A 9 26.74 6.03 -16.78
N LEU A 10 26.96 5.53 -18.01
CA LEU A 10 26.20 4.40 -18.55
C LEU A 10 26.44 3.12 -17.76
N ILE A 11 27.71 2.86 -17.39
CA ILE A 11 28.07 1.73 -16.53
C ILE A 11 27.35 1.83 -15.18
N LEU A 12 27.31 3.01 -14.54
CA LEU A 12 26.62 3.20 -13.27
C LEU A 12 25.09 2.94 -13.37
N VAL A 13 24.46 3.40 -14.46
CA VAL A 13 23.03 3.13 -14.72
C VAL A 13 22.78 1.63 -14.90
N LEU A 14 23.61 0.95 -15.70
CA LEU A 14 23.47 -0.49 -15.93
C LEU A 14 23.69 -1.31 -14.66
N LEU A 15 24.66 -0.94 -13.81
CA LEU A 15 24.87 -1.60 -12.51
C LEU A 15 23.67 -1.37 -11.56
N SER A 16 23.06 -0.18 -11.57
CA SER A 16 21.90 0.11 -10.72
C SER A 16 20.66 -0.73 -11.07
N ALA A 17 20.46 -1.03 -12.36
CA ALA A 17 19.33 -1.83 -12.84
C ALA A 17 19.42 -3.31 -12.41
N VAL A 18 20.62 -3.84 -12.17
CA VAL A 18 20.83 -5.22 -11.72
C VAL A 18 20.58 -5.39 -10.21
N ILE A 19 20.71 -4.31 -9.43
CA ILE A 19 20.58 -4.36 -7.96
C ILE A 19 19.11 -4.23 -7.52
N CYS A 20 18.26 -3.64 -8.34
CA CYS A 20 16.84 -3.48 -8.05
C CYS A 20 16.04 -4.73 -8.44
N THR A 21 16.12 -5.80 -7.64
CA THR A 21 15.23 -6.96 -7.78
C THR A 21 13.90 -6.68 -7.08
N GLY A 22 12.91 -6.18 -7.83
CA GLY A 22 11.52 -6.21 -7.40
C GLY A 22 10.97 -7.63 -7.50
N HIS A 23 10.12 -8.03 -6.55
CA HIS A 23 9.49 -9.33 -6.62
C HIS A 23 8.38 -9.28 -7.70
N PRO A 24 8.39 -10.19 -8.69
CA PRO A 24 7.61 -10.06 -9.93
C PRO A 24 6.10 -10.00 -9.70
N ASP A 25 5.63 -10.61 -8.61
CA ASP A 25 4.22 -10.67 -8.23
C ASP A 25 3.83 -9.66 -7.12
N GLY A 26 4.75 -8.77 -6.73
CA GLY A 26 4.56 -7.86 -5.59
C GLY A 26 5.18 -8.40 -4.30
N ALA A 27 4.74 -7.94 -3.13
CA ALA A 27 5.35 -8.34 -1.85
C ALA A 27 5.33 -9.88 -1.65
N ASP A 28 6.36 -10.45 -1.01
CA ASP A 28 6.47 -11.89 -0.81
C ASP A 28 5.35 -12.44 0.10
N ASP A 29 5.18 -13.77 0.10
CA ASP A 29 4.15 -14.45 0.92
C ASP A 29 4.28 -14.12 2.42
N GLN A 30 5.49 -13.79 2.89
CA GLN A 30 5.74 -13.43 4.27
C GLN A 30 5.19 -12.03 4.59
N ALA A 31 5.37 -11.06 3.70
CA ALA A 31 4.76 -9.74 3.82
C ALA A 31 3.22 -9.79 3.74
N CYS A 32 2.66 -10.78 3.03
CA CYS A 32 1.22 -10.98 2.92
C CYS A 32 0.58 -11.69 4.15
N LYS A 33 1.39 -12.31 5.02
CA LYS A 33 0.87 -13.20 6.07
C LYS A 33 0.03 -12.49 7.13
N ASP A 34 0.49 -11.34 7.59
CA ASP A 34 -0.21 -10.53 8.61
C ASP A 34 -0.61 -9.15 8.09
N LEU A 35 -0.11 -8.75 6.91
CA LEU A 35 -0.26 -7.40 6.34
C LEU A 35 0.24 -6.30 7.29
N TYR A 36 1.17 -6.64 8.18
CA TYR A 36 1.70 -5.73 9.19
C TYR A 36 2.99 -5.07 8.69
N PRO A 37 3.02 -3.73 8.56
CA PRO A 37 4.20 -3.03 8.06
C PRO A 37 5.36 -3.13 9.07
N SER A 38 6.33 -4.00 8.78
CA SER A 38 7.49 -4.28 9.64
C SER A 38 8.66 -3.30 9.41
N HIS A 39 8.39 -1.99 9.42
CA HIS A 39 9.39 -0.95 9.16
C HIS A 39 10.25 -0.56 10.38
N GLY A 40 10.22 -1.36 11.46
CA GLY A 40 11.02 -1.11 12.67
C GLY A 40 10.55 0.07 13.53
N TYR A 41 9.37 0.61 13.26
CA TYR A 41 8.73 1.63 14.09
C TYR A 41 7.72 0.98 15.03
N THR A 42 7.57 1.53 16.23
CA THR A 42 6.45 1.19 17.11
C THR A 42 5.15 1.61 16.44
N ALA A 43 4.26 0.65 16.23
CA ALA A 43 2.95 0.94 15.67
C ALA A 43 2.18 1.89 16.58
N LYS A 44 1.37 2.73 15.96
CA LYS A 44 0.58 3.74 16.62
C LYS A 44 -0.86 3.56 16.21
N SER A 45 -1.77 3.61 17.17
CA SER A 45 -3.20 3.46 16.89
C SER A 45 -3.93 4.81 16.94
N ALA A 46 -5.08 4.86 16.27
CA ALA A 46 -6.00 6.00 16.42
C ALA A 46 -6.49 6.15 17.88
N ALA A 47 -6.62 5.04 18.61
CA ALA A 47 -7.00 5.03 20.02
C ALA A 47 -5.97 5.75 20.92
N GLU A 48 -4.71 5.83 20.49
CA GLU A 48 -3.63 6.52 21.19
C GLU A 48 -3.50 8.01 20.78
N GLY A 49 -4.44 8.56 19.98
CA GLY A 49 -4.36 9.94 19.48
C GLY A 49 -3.22 10.14 18.49
N HIS A 50 -2.80 9.08 17.79
CA HIS A 50 -1.70 9.15 16.83
C HIS A 50 -2.16 9.16 15.37
N ALA A 51 -3.48 9.07 15.16
CA ALA A 51 -4.12 9.22 13.87
C ALA A 51 -4.69 10.63 13.65
N ASP A 52 -4.31 11.63 14.46
CA ASP A 52 -4.91 12.97 14.44
C ASP A 52 -4.92 13.65 13.06
N CYS A 53 -4.04 13.21 12.15
CA CYS A 53 -3.98 13.71 10.78
C CYS A 53 -4.37 12.68 9.72
N TYR A 54 -4.76 11.45 10.08
CA TYR A 54 -5.16 10.39 9.16
C TYR A 54 -6.51 9.82 9.55
N ARG A 55 -7.45 9.80 8.61
CA ARG A 55 -8.82 9.39 8.91
C ARG A 55 -9.29 8.32 7.93
N LEU A 56 -9.64 7.15 8.47
CA LEU A 56 -10.28 6.06 7.77
C LEU A 56 -11.77 6.05 8.17
N VAL A 57 -12.66 6.21 7.19
CA VAL A 57 -14.09 6.15 7.41
C VAL A 57 -14.79 5.26 6.40
N GLN A 58 -15.84 4.62 6.89
CA GLN A 58 -16.85 3.92 6.08
C GLN A 58 -18.12 4.77 5.99
N ASP A 59 -18.86 4.63 4.89
CA ASP A 59 -20.13 5.33 4.67
C ASP A 59 -21.32 4.71 5.41
N THR A 60 -21.21 3.45 5.84
CA THR A 60 -22.20 2.74 6.66
C THR A 60 -21.55 1.91 7.77
N GLU A 61 -22.19 1.84 8.93
CA GLU A 61 -21.77 1.02 10.07
C GLU A 61 -22.42 -0.37 10.06
N ASP A 62 -23.69 -0.41 9.66
CA ASP A 62 -24.42 -1.67 9.48
C ASP A 62 -24.26 -2.15 8.04
N TYR A 63 -23.90 -3.42 7.90
CA TYR A 63 -23.78 -4.08 6.60
C TYR A 63 -24.25 -5.52 6.66
N LYS A 64 -24.73 -6.02 5.53
CA LYS A 64 -25.07 -7.44 5.33
C LYS A 64 -24.30 -8.02 4.14
N PRO A 65 -24.23 -9.35 4.01
CA PRO A 65 -23.58 -9.98 2.87
C PRO A 65 -24.11 -9.42 1.54
N GLY A 66 -23.18 -8.97 0.67
CA GLY A 66 -23.48 -8.38 -0.63
C GLY A 66 -23.56 -6.85 -0.66
N ASP A 67 -23.54 -6.17 0.50
CA ASP A 67 -23.44 -4.72 0.53
C ASP A 67 -22.09 -4.24 -0.01
N VAL A 68 -22.12 -3.06 -0.63
CA VAL A 68 -20.93 -2.36 -1.10
C VAL A 68 -20.73 -1.18 -0.15
N ILE A 69 -19.61 -1.22 0.58
CA ILE A 69 -19.24 -0.20 1.54
C ILE A 69 -18.18 0.69 0.91
N THR A 70 -18.37 2.01 0.97
CA THR A 70 -17.35 2.96 0.53
C THR A 70 -16.41 3.26 1.69
N VAL A 71 -15.14 2.90 1.53
CA VAL A 71 -14.09 3.21 2.51
C VAL A 71 -13.24 4.36 1.98
N THR A 72 -13.08 5.40 2.79
CA THR A 72 -12.27 6.59 2.47
C THR A 72 -11.14 6.73 3.47
N LEU A 73 -9.90 6.67 2.97
CA LEU A 73 -8.69 7.05 3.69
C LEU A 73 -8.29 8.47 3.29
N SER A 74 -8.13 9.35 4.26
CA SER A 74 -7.80 10.76 4.05
C SER A 74 -6.69 11.22 5.00
N SER A 75 -6.00 12.30 4.63
CA SER A 75 -4.96 12.94 5.45
C SER A 75 -5.19 14.44 5.48
N GLU A 76 -5.15 15.03 6.68
CA GLU A 76 -5.19 16.49 6.89
C GLU A 76 -3.79 17.11 7.02
N ALA A 77 -2.75 16.27 7.14
CA ALA A 77 -1.36 16.74 7.20
C ALA A 77 -0.70 16.73 5.82
N SER A 78 -0.06 15.61 5.47
CA SER A 78 0.67 15.44 4.20
C SER A 78 0.08 14.28 3.40
N PRO A 79 0.23 14.29 2.06
CA PRO A 79 -0.10 13.12 1.25
C PRO A 79 0.69 11.89 1.72
N PHE A 80 -0.01 10.78 1.93
CA PHE A 80 0.64 9.49 2.15
C PHE A 80 1.21 8.97 0.83
N MET A 81 2.41 8.37 0.89
CA MET A 81 3.07 7.79 -0.29
C MET A 81 2.56 6.37 -0.62
N GLY A 82 1.89 5.73 0.33
CA GLY A 82 1.33 4.39 0.20
C GLY A 82 0.45 4.07 1.40
N PHE A 83 -0.38 3.04 1.26
CA PHE A 83 -1.25 2.56 2.31
C PHE A 83 -1.56 1.07 2.11
N LEU A 84 -1.94 0.41 3.20
CA LEU A 84 -2.58 -0.90 3.20
C LEU A 84 -3.90 -0.75 3.96
N ILE A 85 -4.98 -1.34 3.43
CA ILE A 85 -6.27 -1.43 4.10
C ILE A 85 -6.66 -2.91 4.15
N LYS A 86 -7.10 -3.35 5.32
CA LYS A 86 -7.58 -4.71 5.59
C LYS A 86 -8.99 -4.65 6.16
N ALA A 87 -9.86 -5.55 5.73
CA ALA A 87 -11.17 -5.77 6.32
C ALA A 87 -11.18 -7.15 6.99
N PHE A 88 -11.58 -7.22 8.25
CA PHE A 88 -11.61 -8.45 9.05
C PHE A 88 -12.82 -8.44 9.99
N ASP A 89 -13.27 -9.63 10.38
CA ASP A 89 -14.33 -9.79 11.38
C ASP A 89 -13.80 -9.76 12.83
N GLU A 90 -14.69 -9.94 13.80
CA GLU A 90 -14.37 -9.97 15.23
C GLU A 90 -13.36 -11.06 15.64
N ASN A 91 -13.12 -12.06 14.78
CA ASN A 91 -12.15 -13.14 14.99
C ASN A 91 -10.88 -12.94 14.15
N GLU A 92 -10.63 -11.71 13.66
CA GLU A 92 -9.50 -11.33 12.81
C GLU A 92 -9.44 -12.06 11.46
N LYS A 93 -10.55 -12.67 11.04
CA LYS A 93 -10.62 -13.36 9.75
C LYS A 93 -10.91 -12.36 8.64
N ASP A 94 -10.16 -12.46 7.54
CA ASP A 94 -10.32 -11.62 6.37
C ASP A 94 -11.72 -11.77 5.75
N VAL A 95 -12.37 -10.65 5.43
CA VAL A 95 -13.74 -10.63 4.88
C VAL A 95 -13.87 -9.70 3.68
N GLY A 96 -14.81 -10.05 2.80
CA GLY A 96 -15.18 -9.24 1.65
C GLY A 96 -14.12 -9.18 0.54
N SER A 97 -14.26 -8.22 -0.36
CA SER A 97 -13.29 -7.93 -1.40
C SER A 97 -13.29 -6.44 -1.72
N PHE A 98 -12.09 -5.88 -1.91
CA PHE A 98 -11.95 -4.49 -2.33
C PHE A 98 -12.10 -4.36 -3.84
N ARG A 99 -12.79 -3.30 -4.26
CA ARG A 99 -12.83 -2.86 -5.65
C ARG A 99 -12.53 -1.37 -5.73
N ALA A 100 -11.78 -0.97 -6.75
CA ALA A 100 -11.52 0.43 -6.99
C ALA A 100 -12.82 1.18 -7.37
N PRO A 101 -13.03 2.42 -6.89
CA PRO A 101 -14.17 3.24 -7.29
C PRO A 101 -14.08 3.79 -8.73
N GLY A 102 -13.05 3.41 -9.51
CA GLY A 102 -12.82 3.85 -10.89
C GLY A 102 -11.71 3.05 -11.58
N PRO A 103 -11.20 3.48 -12.76
CA PRO A 103 -10.13 2.78 -13.48
C PRO A 103 -8.77 3.00 -12.80
N THR A 104 -8.59 2.43 -11.61
CA THR A 104 -7.29 2.20 -11.03
C THR A 104 -7.01 0.70 -11.05
N ARG A 105 -5.75 0.35 -11.29
CA ARG A 105 -5.28 -1.04 -11.30
C ARG A 105 -5.31 -1.59 -9.87
N GLY A 106 -6.49 -2.03 -9.43
CA GLY A 106 -6.64 -2.86 -8.24
C GLY A 106 -6.31 -4.30 -8.61
N HIS A 107 -5.22 -4.84 -8.07
CA HIS A 107 -4.95 -6.27 -8.16
C HIS A 107 -5.90 -6.99 -7.18
N SER A 108 -6.91 -7.64 -7.74
CA SER A 108 -7.85 -8.47 -6.98
C SER A 108 -7.27 -9.85 -6.76
N ALA A 109 -6.87 -10.14 -5.52
CA ALA A 109 -7.00 -11.44 -4.87
C ALA A 109 -6.64 -11.25 -3.39
N THR A 110 -7.62 -11.10 -2.51
CA THR A 110 -7.40 -11.07 -1.03
C THR A 110 -6.32 -10.07 -0.54
N ALA A 111 -5.94 -9.10 -1.37
CA ALA A 111 -4.76 -8.29 -1.17
C ALA A 111 -5.15 -6.86 -0.76
N PRO A 112 -4.39 -6.23 0.13
CA PRO A 112 -4.58 -4.83 0.47
C PRO A 112 -4.51 -3.98 -0.81
N VAL A 113 -5.37 -2.98 -0.91
CA VAL A 113 -5.23 -1.96 -1.95
C VAL A 113 -3.99 -1.14 -1.61
N SER A 114 -2.93 -1.28 -2.40
CA SER A 114 -1.76 -0.40 -2.36
C SER A 114 -1.71 0.44 -3.63
N ARG A 115 -1.54 1.76 -3.49
CA ARG A 115 -1.24 2.65 -4.61
C ARG A 115 0.28 2.81 -4.66
N THR A 116 0.91 2.37 -5.73
CA THR A 116 2.30 2.72 -6.03
C THR A 116 2.39 4.20 -6.44
N PRO A 117 3.39 4.96 -5.97
CA PRO A 117 3.65 6.30 -6.49
C PRO A 117 3.91 6.20 -7.99
N GLY A 118 3.14 6.94 -8.79
CA GLY A 118 3.45 7.10 -10.20
C GLY A 118 4.77 7.84 -10.33
N GLY A 119 5.76 7.21 -10.96
CA GLY A 119 7.02 7.86 -11.29
C GLY A 119 6.77 9.07 -12.19
N THR A 120 7.25 10.22 -11.75
CA THR A 120 7.46 11.41 -12.59
C THR A 120 8.79 11.29 -13.32
#